data_AF-A0A5K1EE84-F1
#
_entry.id   AF-A0A5K1EE84-F1
#
_cell.length_a   1.000
_cell.length_b   1.000
_cell.length_c   1.000
_cell.angle_alpha   90.00
_cell.angle_beta   90.00
_cell.angle_gamma   90.00
#
_symmetry.space_group_name_H-M   'P 1'
#
loop_
_entity.id
_entity.type
_entity.pdbx_description
1 polymer ?
#
loop_
_entity_poly.entity_id
_entity_poly.type
_entity_poly.pdbx_seq_one_letter_code
_entity_poly.pdbx_strand_id
1 'polypeptide(L)'
;EMKDQGVTEDRLQLLRGVTGAFRPGILTALMGVSGAGKTTLMDVLAGRKTGGYIEGDIRISGYPKVQETFARISGYCEQTDIHSPQVTVRESLIFSAFLRLPSDVSHQEKM
;
A
#
# COMPACT_ATOMS: atom_id res chain seq x y z
N GLU A 1 1.26 1.72 -30.12
CA GLU A 1 2.50 2.19 -29.46
C GLU A 1 3.43 1.06 -29.00
N MET A 2 3.14 0.25 -27.96
CA MET A 2 4.12 -0.76 -27.49
C MET A 2 4.33 -1.92 -28.49
N LYS A 3 3.28 -2.33 -29.22
CA LYS A 3 3.38 -3.31 -30.32
C LYS A 3 4.17 -2.76 -31.52
N ASP A 4 4.10 -1.46 -31.76
CA ASP A 4 4.86 -0.79 -32.84
C ASP A 4 6.35 -0.65 -32.51
N GLN A 5 6.71 -0.79 -31.23
CA GLN A 5 8.09 -0.86 -30.73
C GLN A 5 8.61 -2.31 -30.62
N GLY A 6 7.89 -3.29 -31.20
CA GLY A 6 8.36 -4.68 -31.28
C GLY A 6 8.07 -5.55 -30.05
N VAL A 7 7.25 -5.09 -29.10
CA VAL A 7 6.79 -5.92 -27.98
C VAL A 7 5.75 -6.91 -28.49
N THR A 8 6.12 -8.19 -28.54
CA THR A 8 5.29 -9.30 -29.04
C THR A 8 4.30 -9.83 -28.00
N GLU A 9 4.47 -9.46 -26.73
CA GLU A 9 3.65 -9.92 -25.62
C GLU A 9 2.37 -9.06 -25.47
N ASP A 10 1.22 -9.73 -25.35
CA ASP A 10 -0.07 -9.07 -25.07
C ASP A 10 -0.19 -8.58 -23.61
N ARG A 11 0.81 -8.86 -22.75
CA ARG A 11 0.80 -8.52 -21.33
C ARG A 11 1.97 -7.61 -21.00
N LEU A 12 1.66 -6.47 -20.37
CA LEU A 12 2.69 -5.57 -19.85
C LEU A 12 3.22 -6.08 -18.50
N GLN A 13 4.50 -6.44 -18.46
CA GLN A 13 5.17 -6.81 -17.22
C GLN A 13 5.70 -5.56 -16.50
N LEU A 14 5.19 -5.27 -15.31
CA LEU A 14 5.60 -4.10 -14.50
C LEU A 14 6.69 -4.42 -13.48
N LEU A 15 6.66 -5.62 -12.90
CA LEU A 15 7.62 -6.10 -11.90
C LEU A 15 8.13 -7.47 -12.34
N ARG A 16 9.44 -7.70 -12.21
CA ARG A 16 10.09 -8.94 -12.67
C ARG A 16 11.03 -9.47 -11.61
N GLY A 17 10.75 -10.66 -11.08
CA GLY A 17 11.65 -11.39 -10.18
C GLY A 17 12.05 -10.63 -8.91
N VAL A 18 11.15 -9.81 -8.37
CA VAL A 18 11.44 -8.99 -7.18
C VAL A 18 11.51 -9.89 -5.95
N THR A 19 12.59 -9.77 -5.19
CA THR A 19 12.77 -10.43 -3.89
C THR A 19 13.22 -9.40 -2.87
N GLY A 20 12.84 -9.58 -1.60
CA GLY A 20 13.20 -8.65 -0.54
C GLY A 20 12.61 -9.06 0.80
N ALA A 21 13.14 -8.49 1.88
CA ALA A 21 12.65 -8.69 3.23
C ALA A 21 12.81 -7.39 4.03
N PHE A 22 11.79 -7.06 4.82
CA PHE A 22 11.78 -5.90 5.71
C PHE A 22 11.88 -6.38 7.15
N ARG A 23 12.88 -5.89 7.89
CA ARG A 23 13.10 -6.29 9.29
C ARG A 23 12.26 -5.41 10.22
N PRO A 24 11.64 -5.99 11.26
CA PRO A 24 10.93 -5.21 12.28
C PRO A 24 11.83 -4.13 12.90
N GLY A 25 11.29 -2.93 13.08
CA GLY A 25 12.00 -1.79 13.70
C GLY A 25 13.02 -1.10 12.81
N ILE A 26 13.17 -1.50 11.54
CA ILE A 26 14.11 -0.87 10.61
C ILE A 26 13.35 -0.05 9.57
N LEU A 27 13.66 1.25 9.49
CA LEU A 27 13.22 2.10 8.40
C LEU A 27 13.92 1.64 7.11
N THR A 28 13.13 1.16 6.15
CA THR A 28 13.64 0.71 4.84
C THR A 28 13.16 1.68 3.77
N ALA A 29 14.08 2.14 2.92
CA ALA A 29 13.78 3.05 1.82
C ALA A 29 13.85 2.31 0.47
N LEU A 30 12.83 2.52 -0.38
CA LEU A 30 12.79 2.05 -1.76
C LEU A 30 13.10 3.22 -2.70
N MET A 31 14.26 3.17 -3.35
CA MET A 31 14.79 4.25 -4.20
C MET A 31 14.95 3.78 -5.65
N GLY A 32 14.84 4.70 -6.60
CA GLY A 32 14.98 4.41 -8.02
C GLY A 32 14.38 5.49 -8.92
N VAL A 33 14.72 5.46 -10.21
CA VAL A 33 14.26 6.43 -11.21
C VAL A 33 12.73 6.42 -11.39
N SER A 34 12.18 7.48 -11.98
CA SER A 34 10.76 7.51 -12.35
C SER A 34 10.45 6.36 -13.33
N GLY A 35 9.30 5.71 -13.17
CA GLY A 35 8.92 4.54 -13.97
C GLY A 35 9.56 3.21 -13.56
N ALA A 36 10.48 3.16 -12.57
CA ALA A 36 11.12 1.92 -12.12
C ALA A 36 10.18 0.93 -11.38
N GLY A 37 8.88 1.21 -11.27
CA GLY A 37 7.92 0.32 -10.60
C GLY A 37 7.85 0.46 -9.07
N LYS A 38 8.41 1.51 -8.47
CA LYS A 38 8.39 1.74 -7.01
C LYS A 38 6.98 1.78 -6.44
N THR A 39 6.13 2.65 -6.97
CA THR A 39 4.72 2.78 -6.55
C THR A 39 3.98 1.48 -6.82
N THR A 40 4.24 0.82 -7.96
CA THR A 40 3.63 -0.47 -8.30
C THR A 40 3.98 -1.57 -7.29
N LEU A 41 5.24 -1.65 -6.86
CA LEU A 41 5.66 -2.61 -5.83
C LEU A 41 4.97 -2.32 -4.50
N MET A 42 4.92 -1.05 -4.11
CA MET A 42 4.25 -0.62 -2.87
C MET A 42 2.73 -0.92 -2.91
N ASP A 43 2.05 -0.67 -4.04
CA ASP A 43 0.62 -0.97 -4.22
C ASP A 43 0.32 -2.48 -4.16
N VAL A 44 1.21 -3.32 -4.70
CA VAL A 44 1.10 -4.79 -4.63
C VAL A 44 1.27 -5.26 -3.18
N LEU A 45 2.28 -4.75 -2.47
CA LEU A 45 2.48 -5.05 -1.05
C LEU A 45 1.33 -4.56 -0.18
N ALA A 46 0.77 -3.39 -0.49
CA ALA A 46 -0.43 -2.86 0.17
C ALA A 46 -1.72 -3.62 -0.20
N GLY A 47 -1.68 -4.42 -1.27
CA GLY A 47 -2.82 -5.09 -1.87
C GLY A 47 -3.89 -4.15 -2.43
N ARG A 48 -3.47 -2.96 -2.86
CA ARG A 48 -4.32 -1.98 -3.56
C ARG A 48 -4.33 -2.20 -5.08
N LYS A 49 -3.39 -2.97 -5.61
CA LYS A 49 -3.39 -3.36 -7.02
C LYS A 49 -4.47 -4.43 -7.27
N THR A 50 -5.65 -3.99 -7.69
CA THR A 50 -6.83 -4.86 -7.94
C THR A 50 -6.91 -5.43 -9.36
N GLY A 51 -6.05 -4.97 -10.27
CA GLY A 51 -6.04 -5.40 -11.67
C GLY A 51 -4.71 -5.99 -12.10
N GLY A 52 -4.77 -6.94 -13.03
CA GLY A 52 -3.62 -7.69 -13.56
C GLY A 52 -3.40 -9.01 -12.83
N TYR A 53 -2.23 -9.61 -13.04
CA TYR A 53 -1.82 -10.86 -12.42
C TYR A 53 -0.69 -10.58 -11.44
N ILE A 54 -0.83 -11.07 -10.22
CA ILE A 54 0.20 -11.00 -9.18
C ILE A 54 0.59 -12.44 -8.86
N GLU A 55 1.85 -12.77 -9.11
CA GLU A 55 2.41 -14.10 -8.89
C GLU A 55 3.58 -14.00 -7.91
N GLY A 56 3.79 -15.08 -7.13
CA GLY A 56 4.82 -15.14 -6.09
C GLY A 56 4.23 -15.30 -4.70
N ASP A 57 5.09 -15.17 -3.69
CA ASP A 57 4.75 -15.39 -2.28
C ASP A 57 5.08 -14.13 -1.47
N ILE A 58 4.12 -13.65 -0.69
CA ILE A 58 4.28 -12.49 0.20
C ILE A 58 3.94 -12.96 1.61
N ARG A 59 4.87 -12.76 2.55
CA ARG A 59 4.70 -13.14 3.95
C ARG A 59 4.80 -11.93 4.87
N ILE A 60 3.93 -11.90 5.87
CA ILE A 60 3.92 -10.91 6.94
C ILE A 60 4.16 -11.65 8.26
N SER A 61 5.26 -11.32 8.96
CA SER A 61 5.66 -12.00 10.20
C SER A 61 5.73 -13.54 10.08
N GLY A 62 6.11 -14.05 8.91
CA GLY A 62 6.24 -15.49 8.63
C GLY A 62 4.97 -16.18 8.09
N TYR A 63 3.82 -15.50 8.09
CA TYR A 63 2.55 -16.05 7.61
C TYR A 63 2.24 -15.57 6.19
N PRO A 64 1.56 -16.37 5.35
CA PRO A 64 1.05 -15.91 4.07
C PRO A 64 0.18 -14.67 4.22
N LYS A 65 0.39 -13.68 3.37
CA LYS A 65 -0.36 -12.42 3.42
C LYS A 65 -1.82 -12.64 3.03
N VAL A 66 -2.74 -12.36 3.97
CA VAL A 66 -4.19 -12.29 3.71
C VAL A 66 -4.63 -10.83 3.69
N GLN A 67 -5.28 -10.40 2.61
CA GLN A 67 -5.58 -8.98 2.40
C GLN A 67 -6.47 -8.36 3.48
N GLU A 68 -7.50 -9.09 3.92
CA GLU A 68 -8.49 -8.63 4.91
C GLU A 68 -7.85 -8.32 6.27
N THR A 69 -6.94 -9.17 6.72
CA THR A 69 -6.22 -8.99 7.98
C THR A 69 -5.12 -7.94 7.83
N PHE A 70 -4.40 -7.96 6.69
CA PHE A 70 -3.29 -7.04 6.45
C PHE A 70 -3.73 -5.57 6.50
N ALA A 71 -4.87 -5.24 5.87
CA ALA A 71 -5.40 -3.88 5.88
C ALA A 71 -5.74 -3.33 7.28
N ARG A 72 -5.90 -4.20 8.29
CA ARG A 72 -6.15 -3.79 9.69
C ARG A 72 -4.88 -3.46 10.48
N ILE A 73 -3.74 -3.99 10.05
CA ILE A 73 -2.45 -3.85 10.75
C ILE A 73 -1.43 -2.99 9.98
N SER A 74 -1.74 -2.61 8.74
CA SER A 74 -0.89 -1.78 7.90
C SER A 74 -1.52 -0.41 7.64
N GLY A 75 -0.74 0.66 7.76
CA GLY A 75 -1.07 1.96 7.17
C GLY A 75 -0.42 2.11 5.80
N TYR A 76 -1.17 2.62 4.82
CA TYR A 76 -0.63 2.97 3.51
C TYR A 76 -0.90 4.45 3.23
N CYS A 77 0.15 5.21 2.95
CA CYS A 77 0.04 6.59 2.48
C CYS A 77 0.19 6.59 0.96
N GLU A 78 -0.80 7.14 0.27
CA GLU A 78 -0.79 7.22 -1.19
C GLU A 78 0.17 8.32 -1.67
N GLN A 79 0.55 8.26 -2.94
CA GLN A 79 1.37 9.29 -3.57
C GLN A 79 0.65 10.64 -3.65
N THR A 80 -0.68 10.61 -3.76
CA THR A 80 -1.55 11.79 -3.75
C THR A 80 -2.40 11.77 -2.50
N ASP A 81 -2.44 12.90 -1.79
CA ASP A 81 -3.25 13.02 -0.60
C ASP A 81 -4.76 13.05 -0.94
N ILE A 82 -5.54 12.32 -0.16
CA ILE A 82 -7.01 12.28 -0.29
C ILE A 82 -7.60 12.85 1.00
N HIS A 83 -7.93 14.14 0.96
CA HIS A 83 -8.59 14.84 2.07
C HIS A 83 -9.78 15.64 1.56
N SER A 84 -10.82 15.75 2.39
CA SER A 84 -11.94 16.64 2.07
C SER A 84 -11.50 18.10 2.29
N PRO A 85 -11.76 19.01 1.32
CA PRO A 85 -11.39 20.41 1.45
C PRO A 85 -12.26 21.16 2.48
N GLN A 86 -13.33 20.54 2.96
CA GLN A 86 -14.32 21.16 3.85
C GLN A 86 -14.06 20.88 5.34
N VAL A 87 -13.06 20.08 5.66
CA VAL A 87 -12.72 19.69 7.03
C VAL A 87 -11.31 20.15 7.37
N THR A 88 -11.13 20.58 8.60
CA THR A 88 -9.81 20.89 9.15
C THR A 88 -9.00 19.61 9.36
N VAL A 89 -7.68 19.77 9.52
CA VAL A 89 -6.78 18.67 9.88
C VAL A 89 -7.23 17.97 11.16
N ARG A 90 -7.62 18.75 12.19
CA ARG A 90 -8.09 18.20 13.46
C ARG A 90 -9.34 17.35 13.29
N GLU A 91 -10.33 17.84 12.54
CA GLU A 91 -11.58 17.08 12.30
C GLU A 91 -11.32 15.79 11.54
N SER A 92 -10.41 15.80 10.57
CA SER A 92 -10.02 14.60 9.81
C SER A 92 -9.37 13.53 10.71
N LEU A 93 -8.50 13.96 11.63
CA LEU A 93 -7.85 13.06 12.58
C LEU A 93 -8.86 12.47 13.58
N ILE A 94 -9.75 13.31 14.13
CA ILE A 94 -10.82 12.86 15.02
C ILE A 94 -11.72 11.85 14.31
N PHE A 95 -12.16 12.16 13.08
CA PHE A 95 -12.98 11.23 12.30
C PHE A 95 -12.31 9.86 12.13
N SER A 96 -11.01 9.85 11.80
CA SER A 96 -10.24 8.60 11.69
C SER A 96 -10.13 7.87 13.02
N ALA A 97 -9.88 8.59 14.12
CA ALA A 97 -9.78 8.04 15.47
C ALA A 97 -11.10 7.35 15.88
N PHE A 98 -12.24 7.98 15.65
CA PHE A 98 -13.55 7.42 15.97
C PHE A 98 -13.91 6.16 15.18
N LEU A 99 -13.43 6.03 13.94
CA LEU A 99 -13.71 4.87 13.10
C LEU A 99 -12.73 3.71 13.31
N ARG A 100 -11.48 3.99 13.71
CA ARG A 100 -10.42 2.98 13.79
C ARG A 100 -10.13 2.50 15.20
N LEU A 101 -10.32 3.36 16.21
CA LEU A 101 -10.04 2.99 17.59
C LEU A 101 -11.20 2.17 18.17
N PRO A 102 -10.90 1.16 19.00
CA PRO A 102 -11.92 0.31 19.57
C PRO A 102 -12.83 1.07 20.55
N SER A 103 -13.98 0.47 20.88
CA SER A 103 -15.06 1.12 21.63
C SER A 103 -14.74 1.39 23.10
N ASP A 104 -13.75 0.70 23.65
CA ASP A 104 -13.22 0.85 25.01
C ASP A 104 -12.39 2.12 25.21
N VAL A 105 -11.84 2.68 24.13
CA VAL A 105 -11.14 3.98 24.17
C VAL A 105 -12.17 5.10 24.38
N SER A 106 -11.95 5.93 25.40
CA SER A 106 -12.90 6.98 25.79
C SER A 106 -13.05 8.07 24.72
N HIS A 107 -14.18 8.78 24.73
CA HIS A 107 -14.39 9.92 23.82
C HIS A 107 -13.36 11.04 24.03
N GLN A 108 -12.87 11.24 25.26
CA GLN A 108 -11.82 12.22 25.53
C GLN A 108 -10.48 11.82 24.90
N GLU A 109 -10.14 10.53 24.91
CA GLU A 109 -8.89 10.04 24.30
C GLU A 109 -8.96 10.02 22.76
N LYS A 110 -10.17 9.99 22.19
CA LYS A 110 -10.40 10.06 20.73
C LYS A 110 -10.39 11.50 20.17
N MET A 111 -10.49 12.53 21.02
CA MET A 111 -10.61 13.95 20.64
C MET A 111 -9.33 14.74 20.81
#